data_AF-A0A538U9P7-F1
#
_entry.id   AF-A0A538U9P7-F1
#
_cell.length_a   1.000
_cell.length_b   1.000
_cell.length_c   1.000
_cell.angle_alpha   90.00
_cell.angle_beta   90.00
_cell.angle_gamma   90.00
#
_symmetry.space_group_name_H-M   'P 1'
#
loop_
_entity.id
_entity.type
_entity.pdbx_description
1 polymer ?
#
loop_
_entity_poly.entity_id
_entity_poly.type
_entity_poly.pdbx_seq_one_letter_code
_entity_poly.pdbx_strand_id
1 'polypeptide(L)'
;MSPEDRRNDAGRRRATMRRVVFLAMGAALALLMARSGGATEGDAVFRDFRFHCHVVSGVLILHGTGGSGRQFLARSFADELYGLGAPLDTTRWYVILPDGIGHGRSSKPSDGLHAHFPAYDYDDMVEAQYRLLTERLSVRHLRLVMGTSMGGMQTWMWGEAHPEFMDALMPLACLPVAIVGRNRLWREMIVEAIRQDPEWKNGDYVEEPRGGLRTAVDL
;
A
#
# COMPACT_ATOMS: atom_id res chain seq x y z
N MET A 1 -24.65 38.25 -6.41
CA MET A 1 -23.48 37.76 -5.66
C MET A 1 -22.43 37.30 -6.64
N SER A 2 -21.23 37.90 -6.59
CA SER A 2 -20.15 37.62 -7.54
C SER A 2 -19.62 36.19 -7.39
N PRO A 3 -18.91 35.64 -8.39
CA PRO A 3 -18.28 34.32 -8.27
C PRO A 3 -17.26 34.21 -7.13
N GLU A 4 -16.60 35.30 -6.76
CA GLU A 4 -15.67 35.37 -5.61
C GLU A 4 -16.42 35.34 -4.29
N ASP A 5 -17.53 36.06 -4.17
CA ASP A 5 -18.37 36.05 -2.98
C ASP A 5 -18.91 34.64 -2.68
N ARG A 6 -19.27 33.88 -3.73
CA ARG A 6 -19.75 32.48 -3.59
C ARG A 6 -18.67 31.52 -3.11
N ARG A 7 -17.41 31.69 -3.53
CA ARG A 7 -16.27 30.90 -3.03
C ARG A 7 -15.95 31.23 -1.58
N ASN A 8 -15.98 32.51 -1.21
CA ASN A 8 -15.74 32.96 0.15
C ASN A 8 -16.85 32.47 1.11
N ASP A 9 -18.13 32.52 0.70
CA ASP A 9 -19.24 31.96 1.50
C ASP A 9 -19.14 30.43 1.65
N ALA A 10 -18.78 29.71 0.58
CA ALA A 10 -18.55 28.26 0.66
C ALA A 10 -17.37 27.88 1.58
N GLY A 11 -16.28 28.66 1.56
CA GLY A 11 -15.14 28.49 2.46
C GLY A 11 -15.51 28.76 3.93
N ARG A 12 -16.28 29.82 4.18
CA ARG A 12 -16.79 30.17 5.51
C ARG A 12 -17.73 29.10 6.05
N ARG A 13 -18.65 28.58 5.23
CA ARG A 13 -19.57 27.49 5.61
C ARG A 13 -18.82 26.18 5.92
N ARG A 14 -17.78 25.82 5.15
CA ARG A 14 -16.94 24.64 5.44
C ARG A 14 -16.13 24.79 6.73
N ALA A 15 -15.60 25.98 7.01
CA ALA A 15 -14.89 26.26 8.25
C ALA A 15 -15.82 26.26 9.47
N THR A 16 -17.01 26.84 9.36
CA THR A 16 -18.05 26.82 10.40
C THR A 16 -18.54 25.40 10.65
N MET A 17 -18.77 24.60 9.61
CA MET A 17 -19.21 23.21 9.73
C MET A 17 -18.13 22.31 10.36
N ARG A 18 -16.84 22.51 10.02
CA ARG A 18 -15.72 21.85 10.72
C ARG A 18 -15.63 22.24 12.19
N ARG A 19 -15.82 23.52 12.53
CA ARG A 19 -15.84 23.98 13.94
C ARG A 19 -17.03 23.42 14.72
N VAL A 20 -18.20 23.33 14.11
CA VAL A 20 -19.41 22.76 14.74
C VAL A 20 -19.25 21.26 14.99
N VAL A 21 -18.64 20.50 14.08
CA VAL A 21 -18.37 19.06 14.28
C VAL A 21 -17.32 18.83 15.37
N PHE A 22 -16.24 19.62 15.42
CA PHE A 22 -15.23 19.51 16.48
C PHE A 22 -15.79 19.91 17.86
N LEU A 23 -16.62 20.96 17.95
CA LEU A 23 -17.29 21.32 19.19
C LEU A 23 -18.33 20.27 19.61
N ALA A 24 -19.06 19.65 18.67
CA ALA A 24 -20.03 18.61 18.99
C ALA A 24 -19.37 17.33 19.54
N MET A 25 -18.21 16.93 19.00
CA MET A 25 -17.41 15.81 19.54
C MET A 25 -16.83 16.14 20.93
N GLY A 26 -16.30 17.35 21.11
CA GLY A 26 -15.79 17.79 22.42
C GLY A 26 -16.88 17.88 23.49
N ALA A 27 -18.06 18.39 23.13
CA ALA A 27 -19.20 18.49 24.03
C ALA A 27 -19.81 17.12 24.36
N ALA A 28 -19.86 16.19 23.40
CA ALA A 28 -20.32 14.82 23.67
C ALA A 28 -19.37 14.07 24.63
N LEU A 29 -18.05 14.26 24.48
CA LEU A 29 -17.06 13.69 25.39
C LEU A 29 -17.12 14.34 26.78
N ALA A 30 -17.29 15.66 26.85
CA ALA A 30 -17.44 16.38 28.12
C ALA A 30 -18.75 16.05 28.84
N LEU A 31 -19.88 15.88 28.13
CA LEU A 31 -21.15 15.42 28.72
C LEU A 31 -21.07 13.97 29.23
N LEU A 32 -20.29 13.11 28.57
CA LEU A 32 -20.04 11.74 29.03
C LEU A 32 -19.24 11.75 30.34
N MET A 33 -18.21 12.59 30.42
CA MET A 33 -17.35 12.73 31.61
C MET A 33 -18.07 13.44 32.77
N ALA A 34 -19.01 14.35 32.48
CA ALA A 34 -19.81 15.03 33.50
C ALA A 34 -20.97 14.17 34.04
N ARG A 35 -21.44 13.17 33.29
CA ARG A 35 -22.45 12.19 33.75
C ARG A 35 -21.87 11.04 34.57
N SER A 36 -20.58 10.75 34.44
CA SER A 36 -19.88 9.70 35.18
C SER A 36 -19.35 10.18 36.53
N GLY A 37 -20.21 10.83 37.33
CA GLY A 37 -19.82 11.49 38.57
C GLY A 37 -18.78 10.73 39.38
N GLY A 38 -17.67 11.40 39.69
CA GLY A 38 -16.62 10.92 40.59
C GLY A 38 -15.68 9.90 39.96
N ALA A 39 -14.45 10.33 39.64
CA ALA A 39 -13.35 9.41 39.43
C ALA A 39 -13.07 8.67 40.75
N THR A 40 -13.26 7.35 40.75
CA THR A 40 -12.55 6.43 41.63
C THR A 40 -11.92 5.35 40.77
N GLU A 41 -10.65 5.12 41.04
CA GLU A 41 -9.78 4.09 40.47
C GLU A 41 -10.49 2.72 40.46
N GLY A 42 -10.82 2.23 39.26
CA GLY A 42 -11.55 0.97 39.06
C GLY A 42 -11.78 0.69 37.58
N ASP A 43 -11.43 -0.52 37.16
CA ASP A 43 -11.41 -1.00 35.78
C ASP A 43 -12.75 -0.79 35.03
N ALA A 44 -12.81 0.25 34.21
CA ALA A 44 -13.83 0.37 33.18
C ALA A 44 -13.35 -0.37 31.92
N VAL A 45 -13.73 -1.64 31.78
CA VAL A 45 -13.54 -2.40 30.55
C VAL A 45 -14.54 -1.91 29.49
N PHE A 46 -14.09 -1.01 28.62
CA PHE A 46 -14.82 -0.62 27.41
C PHE A 46 -14.65 -1.70 26.34
N ARG A 47 -15.51 -2.72 26.34
CA ARG A 47 -15.58 -3.71 25.26
C ARG A 47 -16.41 -3.15 24.09
N ASP A 48 -15.74 -3.06 22.94
CA ASP A 48 -16.27 -2.91 21.59
C ASP A 48 -16.86 -1.56 21.14
N PHE A 49 -16.03 -0.51 21.14
CA PHE A 49 -16.20 0.59 20.19
C PHE A 49 -15.46 0.29 18.88
N ARG A 50 -16.19 -0.05 17.81
CA ARG A 50 -15.66 -0.10 16.43
C ARG A 50 -15.96 1.19 15.69
N PHE A 51 -14.97 2.07 15.58
CA PHE A 51 -15.04 3.22 14.69
C PHE A 51 -14.89 2.74 13.23
N HIS A 52 -15.97 2.84 12.44
CA HIS A 52 -15.92 2.64 11.00
C HIS A 52 -15.57 3.99 10.34
N CYS A 53 -14.30 4.40 10.43
CA CYS A 53 -13.80 5.53 9.66
C CYS A 53 -13.54 5.05 8.23
N HIS A 54 -14.25 5.61 7.27
CA HIS A 54 -14.00 5.34 5.85
C HIS A 54 -12.92 6.28 5.33
N VAL A 55 -11.85 5.69 4.78
CA VAL A 55 -10.84 6.47 4.06
C VAL A 55 -11.40 6.78 2.67
N VAL A 56 -11.71 8.05 2.44
CA VAL A 56 -12.32 8.52 1.18
C VAL A 56 -11.28 8.80 0.10
N SER A 57 -9.99 8.94 0.43
CA SER A 57 -8.94 9.22 -0.57
C SER A 57 -7.56 8.70 -0.12
N GLY A 58 -7.26 7.46 -0.48
CA GLY A 58 -5.92 6.86 -0.26
C GLY A 58 -4.96 7.07 -1.44
N VAL A 59 -3.67 6.87 -1.24
CA VAL A 59 -2.66 6.75 -2.31
C VAL A 59 -1.98 5.40 -2.16
N LEU A 60 -2.03 4.57 -3.20
CA LEU A 60 -1.38 3.26 -3.24
C LEU A 60 -0.04 3.37 -3.96
N ILE A 61 1.04 2.92 -3.32
CA ILE A 61 2.38 2.89 -3.94
C ILE A 61 2.91 1.46 -3.96
N LEU A 62 3.23 0.96 -5.15
CA LEU A 62 3.62 -0.42 -5.41
C LEU A 62 5.12 -0.54 -5.70
N HIS A 63 5.78 -1.51 -5.06
CA HIS A 63 7.23 -1.68 -5.14
C HIS A 63 7.69 -2.45 -6.39
N GLY A 64 8.98 -2.34 -6.71
CA GLY A 64 9.61 -3.07 -7.82
C GLY A 64 9.99 -4.51 -7.46
N THR A 65 10.42 -5.29 -8.45
CA THR A 65 10.91 -6.67 -8.22
C THR A 65 12.05 -6.67 -7.21
N GLY A 66 11.97 -7.54 -6.20
CA GLY A 66 13.00 -7.64 -5.15
C GLY A 66 12.96 -6.51 -4.11
N GLY A 67 12.02 -5.57 -4.23
CA GLY A 67 11.82 -4.47 -3.28
C GLY A 67 10.70 -4.74 -2.28
N SER A 68 10.46 -3.79 -1.39
CA SER A 68 9.32 -3.78 -0.45
C SER A 68 8.71 -2.38 -0.43
N GLY A 69 7.51 -2.22 0.12
CA GLY A 69 6.88 -0.90 0.30
C GLY A 69 7.78 0.08 1.07
N ARG A 70 8.65 -0.43 1.95
CA ARG A 70 9.65 0.36 2.69
C ARG A 70 10.67 1.06 1.80
N GLN A 71 10.88 0.64 0.56
CA GLN A 71 11.82 1.29 -0.36
C GLN A 71 11.48 2.78 -0.55
N PHE A 72 10.19 3.12 -0.53
CA PHE A 72 9.70 4.50 -0.68
C PHE A 72 9.82 5.32 0.60
N LEU A 73 10.32 4.74 1.69
CA LEU A 73 10.63 5.45 2.94
C LEU A 73 12.14 5.75 3.07
N ALA A 74 12.96 5.27 2.13
CA ALA A 74 14.36 5.67 2.07
C ALA A 74 14.48 7.17 1.81
N ARG A 75 15.51 7.82 2.35
CA ARG A 75 15.69 9.29 2.25
C ARG A 75 15.58 9.82 0.82
N SER A 76 16.11 9.09 -0.16
CA SER A 76 16.06 9.43 -1.59
C SER A 76 14.66 9.53 -2.21
N PHE A 77 13.63 9.09 -1.49
CA PHE A 77 12.23 9.29 -1.84
C PHE A 77 11.50 10.08 -0.76
N ALA A 78 11.80 9.81 0.50
CA ALA A 78 11.04 10.34 1.62
C ALA A 78 11.20 11.86 1.76
N ASP A 79 12.39 12.40 1.47
CA ASP A 79 12.69 13.82 1.59
C ASP A 79 11.93 14.66 0.54
N GLU A 80 11.54 14.04 -0.59
CA GLU A 80 10.80 14.67 -1.68
C GLU A 80 9.29 14.37 -1.67
N LEU A 81 8.90 13.16 -1.25
CA LEU A 81 7.51 12.71 -1.35
C LEU A 81 6.67 13.11 -0.13
N TYR A 82 7.25 13.12 1.07
CA TYR A 82 6.50 13.33 2.30
C TYR A 82 6.88 14.64 3.00
N GLY A 83 6.06 15.03 3.97
CA GLY A 83 6.19 16.28 4.70
C GLY A 83 5.07 17.27 4.39
N LEU A 84 4.99 18.34 5.18
CA LEU A 84 3.92 19.32 5.06
C LEU A 84 4.01 20.04 3.71
N GLY A 85 2.95 19.93 2.90
CA GLY A 85 2.89 20.52 1.56
C GLY A 85 3.59 19.71 0.46
N ALA A 86 4.26 18.60 0.79
CA ALA A 86 4.85 17.70 -0.20
C ALA A 86 3.76 16.98 -1.03
N PRO A 87 4.12 16.35 -2.18
CA PRO A 87 3.15 15.68 -3.05
C PRO A 87 2.31 14.63 -2.32
N LEU A 88 2.92 13.84 -1.44
CA LEU A 88 2.30 12.80 -0.64
C LEU A 88 2.28 13.18 0.85
N ASP A 89 1.99 14.45 1.15
CA ASP A 89 1.75 14.96 2.50
C ASP A 89 0.77 14.07 3.28
N THR A 90 1.27 13.37 4.29
CA THR A 90 0.52 12.38 5.09
C THR A 90 -0.48 13.02 6.06
N THR A 91 -0.46 14.36 6.22
CA THR A 91 -1.54 15.08 6.90
C THR A 91 -2.80 15.19 6.03
N ARG A 92 -2.66 14.93 4.71
CA ARG A 92 -3.73 15.04 3.72
C ARG A 92 -4.10 13.70 3.11
N TRP A 93 -3.12 12.83 2.89
CA TRP A 93 -3.30 11.55 2.20
C TRP A 93 -3.08 10.37 3.13
N TYR A 94 -3.93 9.36 3.00
CA TYR A 94 -3.66 8.04 3.57
C TYR A 94 -2.79 7.25 2.60
N VAL A 95 -1.48 7.24 2.84
CA VAL A 95 -0.49 6.58 1.97
C VAL A 95 -0.34 5.11 2.37
N ILE A 96 -0.43 4.22 1.39
CA ILE A 96 -0.48 2.77 1.58
C ILE A 96 0.65 2.13 0.77
N LEU A 97 1.54 1.43 1.47
CA LEU A 97 2.78 0.85 0.93
C LEU A 97 2.81 -0.67 1.20
N PRO A 98 1.98 -1.49 0.52
CA PRO A 98 1.94 -2.91 0.80
C PRO A 98 3.20 -3.61 0.28
N ASP A 99 3.58 -4.69 0.95
CA ASP A 99 4.51 -5.68 0.40
C ASP A 99 3.70 -6.70 -0.43
N GLY A 100 4.17 -6.99 -1.64
CA GLY A 100 3.52 -7.93 -2.55
C GLY A 100 3.69 -9.39 -2.12
N ILE A 101 2.81 -10.25 -2.62
CA ILE A 101 2.92 -11.71 -2.45
C ILE A 101 4.32 -12.17 -2.92
N GLY A 102 4.94 -13.05 -2.15
CA GLY A 102 6.29 -13.56 -2.40
C GLY A 102 7.42 -12.65 -1.90
N HIS A 103 7.14 -11.52 -1.24
CA HIS A 103 8.20 -10.59 -0.82
C HIS A 103 7.95 -9.86 0.51
N GLY A 104 9.03 -9.30 1.07
CA GLY A 104 8.98 -8.39 2.21
C GLY A 104 8.39 -9.03 3.48
N ARG A 105 7.40 -8.37 4.08
CA ARG A 105 6.62 -8.82 5.24
C ARG A 105 5.24 -9.36 4.86
N SER A 106 5.02 -9.63 3.57
CA SER A 106 3.82 -10.30 3.06
C SER A 106 3.94 -11.82 3.14
N SER A 107 2.93 -12.53 2.65
CA SER A 107 2.99 -13.99 2.47
C SER A 107 4.05 -14.35 1.44
N LYS A 108 5.04 -15.19 1.81
CA LYS A 108 6.18 -15.51 0.94
C LYS A 108 6.68 -16.95 1.10
N PRO A 109 7.34 -17.52 0.08
CA PRO A 109 7.92 -18.87 0.11
C PRO A 109 8.76 -19.18 1.36
N SER A 110 9.57 -18.21 1.81
CA SER A 110 10.48 -18.37 2.95
C SER A 110 9.79 -18.52 4.31
N ASP A 111 8.46 -18.41 4.37
CA ASP A 111 7.69 -18.62 5.61
C ASP A 111 7.34 -20.10 5.85
N GLY A 112 7.88 -21.01 5.02
CA GLY A 112 7.85 -22.46 5.26
C GLY A 112 7.28 -23.30 4.13
N LEU A 113 6.78 -22.70 3.06
CA LEU A 113 6.30 -23.44 1.88
C LEU A 113 7.38 -23.64 0.82
N HIS A 114 8.50 -22.92 0.89
CA HIS A 114 9.61 -23.06 -0.07
C HIS A 114 9.10 -23.00 -1.53
N ALA A 115 9.63 -23.82 -2.43
CA ALA A 115 9.14 -23.88 -3.82
C ALA A 115 7.74 -24.48 -3.97
N HIS A 116 7.10 -24.96 -2.89
CA HIS A 116 5.71 -25.40 -2.88
C HIS A 116 4.72 -24.25 -2.62
N PHE A 117 5.20 -23.02 -2.42
CA PHE A 117 4.33 -21.84 -2.37
C PHE A 117 3.51 -21.75 -3.67
N PRO A 118 2.19 -21.51 -3.62
CA PRO A 118 1.35 -21.48 -4.80
C PRO A 118 1.90 -20.53 -5.86
N ALA A 119 1.88 -20.97 -7.12
CA ALA A 119 2.20 -20.08 -8.23
C ALA A 119 1.16 -18.95 -8.28
N TYR A 120 1.65 -17.75 -8.53
CA TYR A 120 0.83 -16.54 -8.65
C TYR A 120 1.39 -15.66 -9.76
N ASP A 121 0.56 -14.76 -10.26
CA ASP A 121 0.96 -13.75 -11.23
C ASP A 121 0.60 -12.33 -10.79
N TYR A 122 0.60 -11.38 -11.74
CA TYR A 122 0.27 -9.99 -11.43
C TYR A 122 -1.23 -9.76 -11.23
N ASP A 123 -2.12 -10.59 -11.81
CA ASP A 123 -3.56 -10.49 -11.57
C ASP A 123 -3.86 -10.84 -10.10
N ASP A 124 -3.25 -11.91 -9.59
CA ASP A 124 -3.36 -12.30 -8.18
C ASP A 124 -2.86 -11.20 -7.24
N MET A 125 -1.75 -10.55 -7.60
CA MET A 125 -1.19 -9.44 -6.81
C MET A 125 -2.11 -8.22 -6.79
N VAL A 126 -2.68 -7.83 -7.93
CA VAL A 126 -3.61 -6.69 -8.02
C VAL A 126 -4.88 -6.98 -7.23
N GLU A 127 -5.45 -8.18 -7.37
CA GLU A 127 -6.64 -8.58 -6.60
C GLU A 127 -6.35 -8.62 -5.10
N ALA A 128 -5.20 -9.16 -4.67
CA ALA A 128 -4.81 -9.14 -3.26
C ALA A 128 -4.69 -7.71 -2.70
N GLN A 129 -4.17 -6.77 -3.50
CA GLN A 129 -4.09 -5.36 -3.13
C GLN A 129 -5.50 -4.76 -3.03
N TYR A 130 -6.40 -5.05 -3.97
CA TYR A 130 -7.79 -4.58 -3.94
C TYR A 130 -8.53 -5.07 -2.70
N ARG A 131 -8.40 -6.35 -2.37
CA ARG A 131 -9.01 -6.95 -1.17
C ARG A 131 -8.42 -6.40 0.12
N LEU A 132 -7.11 -6.16 0.18
CA LEU A 132 -6.48 -5.46 1.30
C LEU A 132 -7.13 -4.09 1.51
N LEU A 133 -7.27 -3.30 0.44
CA LEU A 133 -7.83 -1.95 0.51
C LEU A 133 -9.29 -1.95 0.94
N THR A 134 -10.12 -2.80 0.33
CA THR A 134 -11.57 -2.81 0.54
C THR A 134 -11.99 -3.56 1.79
N GLU A 135 -11.52 -4.80 1.97
CA GLU A 135 -11.96 -5.69 3.04
C GLU A 135 -11.26 -5.40 4.37
N ARG A 136 -9.99 -4.94 4.34
CA ARG A 136 -9.17 -4.82 5.56
C ARG A 136 -8.93 -3.38 5.97
N LEU A 137 -8.72 -2.48 5.02
CA LEU A 137 -8.44 -1.07 5.27
C LEU A 137 -9.67 -0.16 5.09
N SER A 138 -10.78 -0.69 4.59
CA SER A 138 -12.02 0.07 4.35
C SER A 138 -11.83 1.33 3.48
N VAL A 139 -10.87 1.28 2.55
CA VAL A 139 -10.64 2.29 1.52
C VAL A 139 -11.70 2.12 0.44
N ARG A 140 -12.35 3.22 0.06
CA ARG A 140 -13.40 3.21 -0.97
C ARG A 140 -12.97 3.79 -2.32
N HIS A 141 -11.92 4.61 -2.30
CA HIS A 141 -11.43 5.30 -3.48
C HIS A 141 -9.97 5.69 -3.28
N LEU A 142 -9.18 5.56 -4.33
CA LEU A 142 -7.80 6.01 -4.39
C LEU A 142 -7.70 7.31 -5.19
N ARG A 143 -6.93 8.26 -4.69
CA ARG A 143 -6.55 9.42 -5.46
C ARG A 143 -5.54 9.06 -6.56
N LEU A 144 -4.68 8.08 -6.27
CA LEU A 144 -3.58 7.70 -7.13
C LEU A 144 -3.17 6.25 -6.82
N VAL A 145 -2.93 5.48 -7.90
CA VAL A 145 -2.08 4.28 -7.86
C VAL A 145 -0.78 4.60 -8.57
N MET A 146 0.35 4.31 -7.95
CA MET A 146 1.66 4.51 -8.56
C MET A 146 2.60 3.36 -8.21
N GLY A 147 3.65 3.17 -9.01
CA GLY A 147 4.64 2.15 -8.71
C GLY A 147 5.79 2.12 -9.69
N THR A 148 6.87 1.43 -9.31
CA THR A 148 8.11 1.35 -10.09
C THR A 148 8.33 -0.07 -10.64
N SER A 149 8.79 -0.19 -11.89
CA SER A 149 9.12 -1.47 -12.52
C SER A 149 7.93 -2.45 -12.45
N MET A 150 8.04 -3.56 -11.70
CA MET A 150 6.93 -4.47 -11.41
C MET A 150 5.69 -3.74 -10.87
N GLY A 151 5.84 -2.86 -9.88
CA GLY A 151 4.73 -2.07 -9.34
C GLY A 151 4.15 -1.08 -10.37
N GLY A 152 4.96 -0.65 -11.34
CA GLY A 152 4.48 0.15 -12.47
C GLY A 152 3.63 -0.67 -13.46
N MET A 153 4.01 -1.93 -13.71
CA MET A 153 3.20 -2.87 -14.49
C MET A 153 1.86 -3.13 -13.79
N GLN A 154 1.88 -3.39 -12.48
CA GLN A 154 0.67 -3.52 -11.67
C GLN A 154 -0.19 -2.25 -11.67
N THR A 155 0.43 -1.07 -11.71
CA THR A 155 -0.30 0.21 -11.81
C THR A 155 -1.14 0.28 -13.10
N TRP A 156 -0.62 -0.22 -14.24
CA TRP A 156 -1.42 -0.34 -15.46
C TRP A 156 -2.59 -1.32 -15.30
N MET A 157 -2.31 -2.49 -14.73
CA MET A 157 -3.31 -3.54 -14.51
C MET A 157 -4.43 -3.10 -13.56
N TRP A 158 -4.11 -2.29 -12.54
CA TRP A 158 -5.11 -1.61 -11.71
C TRP A 158 -6.11 -0.82 -12.54
N GLY A 159 -5.62 -0.05 -13.52
CA GLY A 159 -6.45 0.75 -14.43
C GLY A 159 -7.39 -0.09 -15.29
N GLU A 160 -7.05 -1.34 -15.57
CA GLU A 160 -7.88 -2.27 -16.31
C GLU A 160 -8.87 -3.00 -15.40
N ALA A 161 -8.38 -3.55 -14.27
CA ALA A 161 -9.18 -4.38 -13.37
C ALA A 161 -10.20 -3.58 -12.54
N HIS A 162 -9.83 -2.37 -12.11
CA HIS A 162 -10.65 -1.56 -11.19
C HIS A 162 -10.70 -0.07 -11.59
N PRO A 163 -11.06 0.28 -12.85
CA PRO A 163 -10.93 1.64 -13.41
C PRO A 163 -11.68 2.72 -12.63
N GLU A 164 -12.76 2.38 -11.92
CA GLU A 164 -13.56 3.33 -11.15
C GLU A 164 -13.04 3.54 -9.71
N PHE A 165 -12.07 2.74 -9.26
CA PHE A 165 -11.57 2.77 -7.88
C PHE A 165 -10.50 3.83 -7.66
N MET A 166 -10.01 4.47 -8.72
CA MET A 166 -8.96 5.49 -8.64
C MET A 166 -9.18 6.66 -9.61
N ASP A 167 -8.63 7.83 -9.26
CA ASP A 167 -8.66 9.01 -10.15
C ASP A 167 -7.50 9.06 -11.16
N ALA A 168 -6.36 8.45 -10.82
CA ALA A 168 -5.12 8.60 -11.58
C ALA A 168 -4.18 7.41 -11.42
N LEU A 169 -3.34 7.21 -12.44
CA LEU A 169 -2.29 6.22 -12.50
C LEU A 169 -0.94 6.89 -12.78
N MET A 170 0.11 6.50 -12.07
CA MET A 170 1.49 6.94 -12.31
C MET A 170 2.45 5.73 -12.36
N PRO A 171 2.47 5.01 -13.50
CA PRO A 171 3.37 3.89 -13.72
C PRO A 171 4.78 4.41 -14.08
N LEU A 172 5.81 3.90 -13.41
CA LEU A 172 7.20 4.38 -13.54
C LEU A 172 8.15 3.25 -13.91
N ALA A 173 9.14 3.53 -14.76
CA ALA A 173 10.22 2.62 -15.14
C ALA A 173 9.73 1.21 -15.56
N CYS A 174 8.64 1.16 -16.33
CA CYS A 174 7.97 -0.08 -16.74
C CYS A 174 7.41 0.03 -18.16
N LEU A 175 6.86 -1.08 -18.67
CA LEU A 175 6.15 -1.13 -19.95
C LEU A 175 4.75 -1.73 -19.72
N PRO A 176 3.72 -1.32 -20.47
CA PRO A 176 2.36 -1.85 -20.38
C PRO A 176 2.18 -3.14 -21.19
N VAL A 177 3.23 -3.94 -21.35
CA VAL A 177 3.21 -5.18 -22.15
C VAL A 177 3.85 -6.31 -21.36
N ALA A 178 3.52 -7.54 -21.73
CA ALA A 178 4.13 -8.73 -21.17
C ALA A 178 5.66 -8.68 -21.27
N ILE A 179 6.33 -9.27 -20.28
CA ILE A 179 7.79 -9.39 -20.27
C ILE A 179 8.19 -10.33 -21.41
N VAL A 180 8.91 -9.78 -22.39
CA VAL A 180 9.30 -10.49 -23.62
C VAL A 180 10.76 -10.24 -23.98
N GLY A 181 11.25 -10.99 -24.98
CA GLY A 181 12.58 -10.83 -25.57
C GLY A 181 13.69 -10.99 -24.55
N ARG A 182 14.71 -10.12 -24.63
CA ARG A 182 15.90 -10.16 -23.75
C ARG A 182 15.53 -10.09 -22.27
N ASN A 183 14.48 -9.33 -21.90
CA ASN A 183 14.06 -9.19 -20.50
C ASN A 183 13.54 -10.53 -19.95
N ARG A 184 12.73 -11.24 -20.75
CA ARG A 184 12.23 -12.57 -20.39
C ARG A 184 13.37 -13.58 -20.29
N LEU A 185 14.21 -13.64 -21.31
CA LEU A 185 15.33 -14.60 -21.35
C LEU A 185 16.28 -14.40 -20.16
N TRP A 186 16.63 -13.16 -19.83
CA TRP A 186 17.50 -12.87 -18.69
C TRP A 186 16.90 -13.33 -17.35
N ARG A 187 15.59 -13.13 -17.14
CA ARG A 187 14.90 -13.63 -15.94
C ARG A 187 14.85 -15.15 -15.88
N GLU A 188 14.58 -15.80 -17.00
CA GLU A 188 14.60 -17.26 -17.10
C GLU A 188 16.00 -17.79 -16.77
N MET A 189 17.07 -17.18 -17.30
CA MET A 189 18.45 -17.55 -16.96
C MET A 189 18.76 -17.40 -15.47
N ILE A 190 18.32 -16.32 -14.82
CA ILE A 190 18.49 -16.13 -13.36
C ILE A 190 17.79 -17.24 -12.57
N VAL A 191 16.54 -17.55 -12.92
CA VAL A 191 15.76 -18.59 -12.22
C VAL A 191 16.41 -19.96 -12.40
N GLU A 192 16.83 -20.29 -13.62
CA GLU A 192 17.46 -21.57 -13.92
C GLU A 192 18.85 -21.70 -13.28
N ALA A 193 19.62 -20.61 -13.20
CA ALA A 193 20.90 -20.61 -12.49
C ALA A 193 20.74 -21.01 -11.01
N ILE A 194 19.66 -20.57 -10.35
CA ILE A 194 19.34 -20.96 -8.97
C ILE A 194 18.88 -22.42 -8.92
N ARG A 195 17.96 -22.82 -9.81
CA ARG A 195 17.39 -24.19 -9.81
C ARG A 195 18.40 -25.28 -10.15
N GLN A 196 19.43 -24.95 -10.94
CA GLN A 196 20.48 -25.88 -11.32
C GLN A 196 21.57 -26.02 -10.25
N ASP A 197 21.58 -25.19 -9.20
CA ASP A 197 22.47 -25.40 -8.05
C ASP A 197 22.05 -26.70 -7.33
N PRO A 198 22.95 -27.69 -7.15
CA PRO A 198 22.63 -28.91 -6.41
C PRO A 198 22.11 -28.66 -5.00
N GLU A 199 22.51 -27.56 -4.37
CA GLU A 199 22.05 -27.18 -3.04
C GLU A 199 20.61 -26.63 -3.02
N TRP A 200 20.03 -26.30 -4.17
CA TRP A 200 18.63 -25.85 -4.27
C TRP A 200 17.64 -26.93 -3.81
N LYS A 201 18.01 -28.22 -3.93
CA LYS A 201 17.24 -29.37 -3.39
C LYS A 201 15.75 -29.34 -3.77
N ASN A 202 15.46 -29.06 -5.03
CA ASN A 202 14.08 -28.92 -5.55
C ASN A 202 13.24 -27.84 -4.85
N GLY A 203 13.88 -26.89 -4.18
CA GLY A 203 13.27 -25.85 -3.39
C GLY A 203 13.36 -26.06 -1.89
N ASP A 204 13.60 -27.29 -1.42
CA ASP A 204 13.62 -27.66 0.00
C ASP A 204 14.99 -27.46 0.66
N TYR A 205 15.73 -26.45 0.20
CA TYR A 205 17.03 -26.11 0.74
C TYR A 205 16.90 -25.57 2.18
N VAL A 206 17.80 -26.03 3.06
CA VAL A 206 17.92 -25.51 4.44
C VAL A 206 18.90 -24.33 4.47
N GLU A 207 19.96 -24.42 3.67
CA GLU A 207 20.95 -23.37 3.48
C GLU A 207 20.82 -22.82 2.06
N GLU A 208 21.01 -21.52 1.89
CA GLU A 208 20.86 -20.86 0.59
C GLU A 208 21.78 -21.46 -0.50
N PRO A 209 21.28 -21.72 -1.72
CA PRO A 209 22.08 -22.24 -2.84
C PRO A 209 23.04 -21.16 -3.38
N ARG A 210 24.17 -20.99 -2.68
CA ARG A 210 25.10 -19.87 -2.92
C ARG A 210 25.73 -19.84 -4.30
N GLY A 211 25.93 -21.00 -4.95
CA GLY A 211 26.51 -21.07 -6.28
C GLY A 211 25.57 -20.50 -7.35
N GLY A 212 24.30 -20.92 -7.29
CA GLY A 212 23.24 -20.42 -8.13
C GLY A 212 22.93 -18.95 -7.86
N LEU A 213 22.85 -18.55 -6.59
CA LEU A 213 22.65 -17.14 -6.21
C LEU A 213 23.77 -16.23 -6.70
N ARG A 214 25.04 -16.66 -6.60
CA ARG A 214 26.17 -15.90 -7.13
C ARG A 214 26.05 -15.72 -8.65
N THR A 215 25.75 -16.81 -9.36
CA THR A 215 25.57 -16.77 -10.81
C THR A 215 24.42 -15.83 -11.19
N ALA A 216 23.30 -15.87 -10.46
CA ALA A 216 22.16 -14.99 -10.67
C ALA A 216 22.49 -13.50 -10.46
N VAL A 217 23.38 -13.17 -9.52
CA VAL A 217 23.82 -11.78 -9.27
C VAL A 217 24.79 -11.28 -10.35
N ASP A 218 25.60 -12.18 -10.92
CA ASP A 218 26.62 -11.85 -11.91
C ASP A 218 26.08 -11.77 -13.37
N LEU A 219 24.83 -12.19 -13.61
CA LEU A 219 24.12 -12.16 -14.91
C LEU A 219 23.45 -10.81 -15.22
#